data_AF-A0A5R8PAD0-F1
#
_entry.id   AF-A0A5R8PAD0-F1
#
_cell.length_a   1.000
_cell.length_b   1.000
_cell.length_c   1.000
_cell.angle_alpha   90.00
_cell.angle_beta   90.00
_cell.angle_gamma   90.00
#
_symmetry.space_group_name_H-M   'P 1'
#
loop_
_entity.id
_entity.type
_entity.pdbx_description
1 polymer ?
#
loop_
_entity_poly.entity_id
_entity_poly.type
_entity_poly.pdbx_seq_one_letter_code
_entity_poly.pdbx_strand_id
1 'polypeptide(L)'
;MSAVHYNNSYTEARSHLKDLLDAAGEGRVATVRCDTDDAAVVDAERLRYALAVLRPSSAEVVVDNDGWSLWLPALPVGADGATLDEAIDETVVALREYADNWQDRLRNVSNHREHWGLMQLISLGTDAQLRDWLVGARE
;
A
#
# COMPACT_ATOMS: atom_id res chain seq x y z
N MET A 1 16.83 -17.56 18.50
CA MET A 1 17.34 -16.99 17.23
C MET A 1 16.93 -15.54 17.19
N SER A 2 17.89 -14.62 17.05
CA SER A 2 17.73 -13.21 17.39
C SER A 2 17.30 -12.36 16.20
N ALA A 3 16.56 -11.29 16.49
CA ALA A 3 16.31 -10.20 15.57
C ALA A 3 17.61 -9.52 15.11
N VAL A 4 17.59 -8.94 13.91
CA VAL A 4 18.73 -8.21 13.33
C VAL A 4 18.49 -6.71 13.55
N HIS A 5 19.36 -6.11 14.37
CA HIS A 5 19.24 -4.71 14.78
C HIS A 5 20.55 -3.98 14.56
N TYR A 6 20.56 -2.97 13.70
CA TYR A 6 21.69 -2.06 13.55
C TYR A 6 21.33 -0.72 14.19
N ASN A 7 21.68 -0.60 15.47
CA ASN A 7 21.26 0.49 16.36
C ASN A 7 22.29 1.62 16.49
N ASN A 8 23.53 1.42 16.04
CA ASN A 8 24.65 2.33 16.32
C ASN A 8 24.99 3.29 15.18
N SER A 9 24.68 2.98 13.92
CA SER A 9 24.72 3.97 12.81
C SER A 9 24.11 3.42 11.52
N TYR A 10 23.55 4.31 10.69
CA TYR A 10 23.21 4.03 9.29
C TYR A 10 24.39 3.46 8.49
N THR A 11 25.63 3.90 8.80
CA THR A 11 26.85 3.44 8.15
C THR A 11 27.10 1.94 8.35
N GLU A 12 26.88 1.43 9.56
CA GLU A 12 26.99 0.00 9.86
C GLU A 12 25.86 -0.80 9.19
N ALA A 13 24.62 -0.30 9.23
CA ALA A 13 23.50 -0.94 8.55
C ALA A 13 23.76 -1.12 7.05
N ARG A 14 24.42 -0.14 6.41
CA ARG A 14 24.77 -0.20 4.99
C ARG A 14 25.76 -1.34 4.65
N SER A 15 26.74 -1.63 5.52
CA SER A 15 27.65 -2.77 5.30
C SER A 15 26.97 -4.13 5.49
N HIS A 16 25.79 -4.14 6.12
CA HIS A 16 25.00 -5.33 6.42
C HIS A 16 23.63 -5.34 5.73
N LEU A 17 23.46 -4.60 4.63
CA LEU A 17 22.17 -4.49 3.94
C LEU A 17 21.63 -5.87 3.51
N LYS A 18 22.52 -6.79 3.10
CA LYS A 18 22.12 -8.15 2.76
C LYS A 18 21.50 -8.90 3.95
N ASP A 19 22.10 -8.80 5.13
CA ASP A 19 21.62 -9.46 6.35
C ASP A 19 20.23 -8.95 6.75
N LEU A 20 19.97 -7.66 6.55
CA LEU A 20 18.66 -7.03 6.77
C LEU A 20 17.60 -7.56 5.79
N LEU A 21 17.92 -7.63 4.50
CA LEU A 21 17.01 -8.12 3.46
C LEU A 21 16.73 -9.61 3.63
N ASP A 22 17.75 -10.42 3.92
CA ASP A 22 17.60 -11.86 4.17
C ASP A 22 16.73 -12.09 5.42
N ALA A 23 16.95 -11.34 6.51
CA ALA A 23 16.11 -11.40 7.70
C ALA A 23 14.64 -11.01 7.41
N ALA A 24 14.41 -9.94 6.66
CA ALA A 24 13.08 -9.49 6.28
C ALA A 24 12.35 -10.55 5.41
N GLY A 25 13.04 -11.14 4.43
CA GLY A 25 12.50 -12.21 3.57
C GLY A 25 12.14 -13.48 4.36
N GLU A 26 12.91 -13.80 5.41
CA GLU A 26 12.58 -14.88 6.34
C GLU A 26 11.42 -14.53 7.30
N GLY A 27 11.02 -13.26 7.38
CA GLY A 27 10.02 -12.77 8.34
C GLY A 27 10.56 -12.49 9.73
N ARG A 28 11.89 -12.44 9.87
CA ARG A 28 12.51 -12.01 11.12
C ARG A 28 12.41 -10.51 11.25
N VAL A 29 12.38 -10.04 12.49
CA VAL A 29 12.45 -8.61 12.80
C VAL A 29 13.81 -8.08 12.32
N ALA A 30 13.76 -7.10 11.42
CA ALA A 30 14.91 -6.40 10.86
C ALA A 30 14.68 -4.90 10.97
N THR A 31 15.53 -4.20 11.73
CA THR A 31 15.41 -2.75 11.94
C THR A 31 16.73 -2.03 11.75
N VAL A 32 16.64 -0.81 11.23
CA VAL A 32 17.77 0.12 11.04
C VAL A 32 17.44 1.41 11.75
N ARG A 33 18.41 1.96 12.48
CA ARG A 33 18.31 3.32 13.01
C ARG A 33 18.97 4.32 12.06
N CYS A 34 18.24 5.38 11.71
CA CYS A 34 18.75 6.52 10.97
C CYS A 34 18.54 7.77 11.85
N ASP A 35 19.64 8.34 12.34
CA ASP A 35 19.63 9.40 13.35
C ASP A 35 18.78 9.02 14.59
N THR A 36 17.62 9.67 14.77
CA THR A 36 16.69 9.42 15.88
C THR A 36 15.55 8.46 15.53
N ASP A 37 15.39 8.13 14.25
CA ASP A 37 14.24 7.38 13.75
C ASP A 37 14.61 5.91 13.50
N ASP A 38 13.68 5.02 13.84
CA ASP A 38 13.80 3.59 13.54
C ASP A 38 12.99 3.26 12.28
N ALA A 39 13.61 2.55 11.34
CA ALA A 39 12.97 2.00 10.15
C ALA A 39 12.91 0.48 10.23
N ALA A 40 11.78 -0.11 9.84
CA ALA A 40 11.63 -1.55 9.69
C ALA A 40 11.88 -1.95 8.23
N VAL A 41 12.68 -3.00 8.03
CA VAL A 41 12.81 -3.67 6.73
C VAL A 41 11.91 -4.88 6.74
N VAL A 42 10.97 -4.93 5.80
CA VAL A 42 9.96 -5.98 5.71
C VAL A 42 9.92 -6.52 4.29
N ASP A 43 9.57 -7.79 4.15
CA ASP A 43 9.22 -8.35 2.85
C ASP A 43 8.03 -7.58 2.26
N ALA A 44 8.17 -7.16 1.01
CA ALA A 44 7.21 -6.29 0.33
C ALA A 44 5.83 -6.94 0.21
N GLU A 45 5.79 -8.22 -0.14
CA GLU A 45 4.53 -8.96 -0.35
C GLU A 45 3.81 -9.21 0.99
N ARG A 46 4.56 -9.54 2.05
CA ARG A 46 3.99 -9.64 3.41
C ARG A 46 3.45 -8.32 3.92
N LEU A 47 4.13 -7.20 3.65
CA LEU A 47 3.63 -5.87 4.01
C LEU A 47 2.34 -5.55 3.25
N ARG A 48 2.31 -5.77 1.93
CA ARG A 48 1.13 -5.58 1.10
C ARG A 48 -0.04 -6.42 1.60
N TYR A 49 0.19 -7.70 1.89
CA TYR A 49 -0.83 -8.60 2.45
C TYR A 49 -1.40 -8.06 3.76
N ALA A 50 -0.52 -7.73 4.71
CA ALA A 50 -0.93 -7.22 6.01
C ALA A 50 -1.75 -5.92 5.87
N LEU A 51 -1.35 -5.01 4.99
CA LEU A 51 -2.07 -3.76 4.75
C LEU A 51 -3.44 -3.99 4.11
N ALA A 52 -3.56 -4.94 3.16
CA ALA A 52 -4.84 -5.30 2.55
C ALA A 52 -5.83 -5.85 3.60
N VAL A 53 -5.34 -6.66 4.54
CA VAL A 53 -6.15 -7.21 5.65
C VAL A 53 -6.54 -6.13 6.65
N LEU A 54 -5.60 -5.27 7.05
CA LEU A 54 -5.83 -4.24 8.06
C LEU A 54 -6.68 -3.08 7.56
N ARG A 55 -6.71 -2.84 6.25
CA ARG A 55 -7.53 -1.81 5.61
C ARG A 55 -8.35 -2.38 4.47
N PRO A 56 -9.52 -2.99 4.75
CA PRO A 56 -10.49 -3.34 3.71
C PRO A 56 -10.88 -2.12 2.88
N SER A 57 -11.09 -2.29 1.57
CA SER A 57 -11.40 -1.19 0.63
C SER A 57 -12.60 -0.37 1.06
N SER A 58 -13.63 -1.01 1.62
CA SER A 58 -14.94 -0.38 1.86
C SER A 58 -15.51 0.26 0.59
N ALA A 59 -15.17 -0.29 -0.58
CA ALA A 59 -15.63 0.19 -1.86
C ALA A 59 -17.16 0.04 -1.96
N GLU A 60 -17.82 1.08 -2.43
CA GLU A 60 -19.25 1.10 -2.68
C GLU A 60 -19.50 1.10 -4.18
N VAL A 61 -20.51 0.34 -4.61
CA VAL A 61 -20.88 0.16 -6.00
C VAL A 61 -22.33 0.59 -6.19
N VAL A 62 -22.59 1.43 -7.17
CA VAL A 62 -23.93 1.85 -7.59
C VAL A 62 -24.14 1.53 -9.05
N VAL A 63 -25.35 1.08 -9.35
CA VAL A 63 -25.84 0.96 -10.73
C VAL A 63 -26.57 2.27 -11.04
N ASP A 64 -26.13 2.98 -12.07
CA ASP A 64 -26.87 4.07 -12.69
C ASP A 64 -27.39 3.61 -14.06
N ASN A 65 -28.42 4.28 -14.59
CA ASN A 65 -29.31 3.86 -15.67
C ASN A 65 -28.65 3.16 -16.88
N ASP A 66 -27.38 3.45 -17.19
CA ASP A 66 -26.61 2.85 -18.28
C ASP A 66 -25.18 2.40 -17.88
N GLY A 67 -24.86 2.24 -16.60
CA GLY A 67 -23.51 1.90 -16.16
C GLY A 67 -23.32 1.58 -14.67
N TRP A 68 -22.05 1.46 -14.29
CA TRP A 68 -21.61 1.12 -12.95
C TRP A 68 -20.65 2.19 -12.44
N SER A 69 -20.88 2.65 -11.22
CA SER A 69 -19.98 3.57 -10.52
C SER A 69 -19.43 2.88 -9.28
N LEU A 70 -18.13 2.96 -9.09
CA LEU A 70 -17.44 2.48 -7.88
C LEU A 70 -16.73 3.65 -7.23
N TRP A 71 -16.88 3.82 -5.92
CA TRP A 71 -16.14 4.83 -5.17
C TRP A 71 -15.73 4.34 -3.78
N LEU A 72 -14.75 5.02 -3.19
CA LEU A 72 -14.20 4.73 -1.88
C LEU A 72 -14.58 5.87 -0.92
N PRO A 73 -15.53 5.69 0.02
CA PRO A 73 -16.11 6.79 0.80
C PRO A 73 -15.11 7.65 1.59
N ALA A 74 -13.96 7.09 1.97
CA ALA A 74 -12.91 7.80 2.71
C ALA A 74 -11.83 8.44 1.81
N LEU A 75 -11.95 8.28 0.49
CA LEU A 75 -10.93 8.66 -0.47
C LEU A 75 -11.53 9.47 -1.62
N PRO A 76 -10.78 10.41 -2.20
CA PRO A 76 -11.19 11.12 -3.40
C PRO A 76 -10.94 10.26 -4.64
N VAL A 77 -11.39 9.01 -4.61
CA VAL A 77 -11.16 8.01 -5.66
C VAL A 77 -12.47 7.31 -5.97
N GLY A 78 -12.81 7.31 -7.25
CA GLY A 78 -13.93 6.58 -7.82
C GLY A 78 -13.85 6.64 -9.33
N ALA A 79 -14.53 5.70 -9.99
CA ALA A 79 -14.57 5.61 -11.43
C ALA A 79 -15.90 5.01 -11.90
N ASP A 80 -16.21 5.25 -13.17
CA ASP A 80 -17.39 4.76 -13.86
C ASP A 80 -16.99 3.78 -14.97
N GLY A 81 -17.87 2.84 -15.29
CA GLY A 81 -17.70 1.92 -16.40
C GLY A 81 -19.03 1.44 -16.97
N ALA A 82 -19.06 0.99 -18.23
CA ALA A 82 -20.25 0.39 -18.83
C ALA A 82 -20.55 -0.99 -18.22
N THR A 83 -19.53 -1.62 -17.62
CA THR A 83 -19.66 -2.86 -16.83
C THR A 83 -19.03 -2.70 -15.46
N LEU A 84 -19.40 -3.58 -14.52
CA LEU A 84 -18.76 -3.62 -13.21
C LEU A 84 -17.25 -3.86 -13.31
N ASP A 85 -16.82 -4.77 -14.19
CA ASP A 85 -15.40 -5.08 -14.37
C ASP A 85 -14.60 -3.89 -14.87
N GLU A 86 -15.19 -3.10 -15.78
CA GLU A 86 -14.62 -1.86 -16.28
C GLU A 86 -14.54 -0.79 -15.19
N ALA A 87 -15.61 -0.61 -14.39
CA ALA A 87 -15.60 0.33 -13.27
C ALA A 87 -14.52 -0.04 -12.22
N ILE A 88 -14.29 -1.34 -12.00
CA ILE A 88 -13.20 -1.83 -11.15
C ILE A 88 -11.83 -1.52 -11.75
N ASP A 89 -11.61 -1.80 -13.05
CA ASP A 89 -10.33 -1.51 -13.73
C ASP A 89 -10.01 -0.02 -13.70
N GLU A 90 -10.98 0.83 -14.01
CA GLU A 90 -10.82 2.28 -13.98
C GLU A 90 -10.58 2.78 -12.53
N THR A 91 -11.18 2.14 -11.53
CA THR A 91 -10.87 2.45 -10.13
C THR A 91 -9.42 2.08 -9.78
N VAL A 92 -8.89 0.97 -10.29
CA VAL A 92 -7.48 0.61 -10.11
C VAL A 92 -6.57 1.67 -10.74
N VAL A 93 -6.88 2.13 -11.95
CA VAL A 93 -6.14 3.23 -12.59
C VAL A 93 -6.18 4.49 -11.72
N ALA A 94 -7.37 4.90 -11.25
CA ALA A 94 -7.53 6.07 -10.39
C ALA A 94 -6.77 5.93 -9.05
N LEU A 95 -6.66 4.73 -8.48
CA LEU A 95 -5.84 4.46 -7.30
C LEU A 95 -4.35 4.68 -7.58
N ARG A 96 -3.85 4.23 -8.75
CA ARG A 96 -2.45 4.46 -9.16
C ARG A 96 -2.16 5.94 -9.31
N GLU A 97 -3.02 6.66 -10.02
CA GLU A 97 -2.88 8.10 -10.20
C GLU A 97 -2.95 8.85 -8.86
N TYR A 98 -3.82 8.41 -7.94
CA TYR A 98 -3.89 8.97 -6.61
C TYR A 98 -2.60 8.73 -5.80
N ALA A 99 -1.99 7.55 -5.91
CA ALA A 99 -0.70 7.25 -5.28
C ALA A 99 0.44 8.12 -5.81
N ASP A 100 0.51 8.32 -7.13
CA ASP A 100 1.52 9.19 -7.76
C ASP A 100 1.34 10.65 -7.33
N ASN A 101 0.09 11.14 -7.35
CA ASN A 101 -0.25 12.48 -6.86
C ASN A 101 0.11 12.66 -5.38
N TRP A 102 -0.06 11.63 -4.56
CA TRP A 102 0.28 11.68 -3.15
C TRP A 102 1.78 11.85 -2.94
N GLN A 103 2.59 11.06 -3.65
CA GLN A 103 4.04 11.15 -3.60
C GLN A 103 4.54 12.53 -4.06
N ASP A 104 4.00 13.04 -5.17
CA ASP A 104 4.41 14.33 -5.75
C ASP A 104 4.03 15.52 -4.86
N ARG A 105 2.73 15.61 -4.50
CA ARG A 105 2.16 16.85 -3.94
C ARG A 105 1.23 16.69 -2.73
N LEU A 106 0.57 15.54 -2.52
CA LEU A 106 -0.45 15.44 -1.45
C LEU A 106 0.06 14.98 -0.09
N ARG A 107 1.29 14.43 0.03
CA ARG A 107 1.82 13.88 1.28
C ARG A 107 1.82 14.83 2.49
N ASN A 108 1.84 16.14 2.25
CA ASN A 108 1.83 17.17 3.30
C ASN A 108 0.46 17.85 3.49
N VAL A 109 -0.55 17.48 2.70
CA VAL A 109 -1.90 18.06 2.79
C VAL A 109 -2.67 17.37 3.91
N SER A 110 -3.31 18.14 4.79
CA SER A 110 -3.83 17.65 6.08
C SER A 110 -4.80 16.47 5.97
N ASN A 111 -5.66 16.44 4.95
CA ASN A 111 -6.63 15.38 4.71
C ASN A 111 -6.05 14.18 3.93
N HIS A 112 -4.77 14.22 3.55
CA HIS A 112 -4.09 13.15 2.80
C HIS A 112 -2.87 12.58 3.53
N ARG A 113 -2.27 13.32 4.46
CA ARG A 113 -0.97 12.96 5.07
C ARG A 113 -0.94 11.56 5.70
N GLU A 114 -2.06 11.12 6.29
CA GLU A 114 -2.15 9.82 6.98
C GLU A 114 -2.41 8.65 6.02
N HIS A 115 -2.54 8.91 4.72
CA HIS A 115 -2.78 7.87 3.72
C HIS A 115 -1.51 7.08 3.34
N TRP A 116 -0.37 7.31 4.02
CA TRP A 116 0.91 6.65 3.72
C TRP A 116 0.76 5.14 3.54
N GLY A 117 0.05 4.46 4.46
CA GLY A 117 -0.05 3.01 4.37
C GLY A 117 -0.90 2.57 3.19
N LEU A 118 -1.86 3.39 2.75
CA LEU A 118 -2.67 3.09 1.56
C LEU A 118 -1.80 3.21 0.32
N MET A 119 -0.90 4.21 0.29
CA MET A 119 0.04 4.36 -0.81
C MET A 119 0.97 3.15 -0.89
N GLN A 120 1.45 2.64 0.26
CA GLN A 120 2.21 1.40 0.30
C GLN A 120 1.41 0.20 -0.26
N LEU A 121 0.14 0.04 0.12
CA LEU A 121 -0.72 -1.03 -0.43
C LEU A 121 -0.87 -0.91 -1.95
N ILE A 122 -1.20 0.29 -2.44
CA ILE A 122 -1.39 0.55 -3.87
C ILE A 122 -0.07 0.28 -4.61
N SER A 123 1.03 0.92 -4.22
CA SER A 123 2.32 0.82 -4.93
C SER A 123 2.93 -0.57 -4.90
N LEU A 124 2.70 -1.37 -3.86
CA LEU A 124 3.24 -2.74 -3.76
C LEU A 124 2.35 -3.81 -4.41
N GLY A 125 1.05 -3.56 -4.51
CA GLY A 125 0.11 -4.51 -5.12
C GLY A 125 0.20 -4.54 -6.64
N THR A 126 -0.07 -5.68 -7.24
CA THR A 126 -0.41 -5.78 -8.67
C THR A 126 -1.83 -5.31 -8.92
N ASP A 127 -2.18 -5.01 -10.17
CA ASP A 127 -3.56 -4.60 -10.49
C ASP A 127 -4.56 -5.70 -10.13
N ALA A 128 -4.23 -6.97 -10.36
CA ALA A 128 -5.05 -8.11 -9.94
C ALA A 128 -5.28 -8.11 -8.41
N GLN A 129 -4.23 -7.93 -7.61
CA GLN A 129 -4.35 -7.87 -6.15
C GLN A 129 -5.18 -6.67 -5.69
N LEU A 130 -5.13 -5.54 -6.40
CA LEU A 130 -5.97 -4.38 -6.11
C LEU A 130 -7.43 -4.61 -6.50
N ARG A 131 -7.70 -5.29 -7.62
CA ARG A 131 -9.05 -5.74 -7.98
C ARG A 131 -9.64 -6.63 -6.90
N ASP A 132 -8.90 -7.64 -6.45
CA ASP A 132 -9.31 -8.55 -5.40
C ASP A 132 -9.60 -7.81 -4.09
N TRP A 133 -8.72 -6.88 -3.72
CA TRP A 133 -8.90 -6.01 -2.56
C TRP A 133 -10.16 -5.13 -2.66
N LEU A 134 -10.44 -4.56 -3.84
CA LEU A 134 -11.64 -3.74 -4.08
C LEU A 134 -12.92 -4.53 -3.86
N VAL A 135 -13.01 -5.75 -4.38
CA VAL A 135 -14.20 -6.62 -4.25
C VAL A 135 -14.24 -7.41 -2.94
N GLY A 136 -13.24 -7.25 -2.07
CA GLY A 136 -13.15 -7.94 -0.79
C GLY A 136 -12.83 -9.44 -0.89
N ALA A 137 -12.28 -9.89 -2.02
CA ALA A 137 -11.73 -11.23 -2.15
C ALA A 137 -10.53 -11.38 -1.21
N ARG A 138 -10.49 -12.51 -0.48
CA ARG A 138 -9.40 -12.85 0.44
C ARG A 138 -8.63 -14.01 -0.17
N GLU A 139 -7.46 -13.74 -0.71
CA GLU A 139 -6.40 -14.75 -0.89
C GLU A 139 -5.32 -14.53 0.16
#